data_AF-A0A6J2BAU1-F1
#
_entry.id   AF-A0A6J2BAU1-F1
#
_cell.length_a   1.000
_cell.length_b   1.000
_cell.length_c   1.000
_cell.angle_alpha   90.00
_cell.angle_beta   90.00
_cell.angle_gamma   90.00
#
_symmetry.space_group_name_H-M   'P 1'
#
loop_
_entity.id
_entity.type
_entity.pdbx_description
1 polymer ?
#
loop_
_entity_poly.entity_id
_entity_poly.type
_entity_poly.pdbx_seq_one_letter_code
_entity_poly.pdbx_strand_id
1 'polypeptide(L)'
;MATLGHTFPFYVGHKPIFPVDTTLAVVIAIFVTALVTFIIILPGIRGKMRLFWLLRVVTSLFIGAVILGTPVQQLNETINYNEEFTWRLGKNYAEEYAKAMEKGLPDPVLYLAEKFTPNSPCGLHGQYRLAGHYTSAMLWVAFLCWLLANVMLSMPVLVYGGHMLLATGLFQLLGLLLFSTATSLTPPCALHLGTATLHTHHGPAFWITLTTGLLCMLLGLAMAVAHRMQPQRLKAFFNQSTGKDPSLEWNPEEGGLLSPRYRSTAEGPEPQDIPLSEASSEAWCKEEHHREPDCAL
;
A
#
# COMPACT_ATOMS: atom_id res chain seq x y z
N MET A 1 41.72 29.58 3.10
CA MET A 1 40.91 28.36 2.87
C MET A 1 41.67 27.48 1.89
N ALA A 2 42.57 26.63 2.40
CA ALA A 2 43.38 25.73 1.59
C ALA A 2 42.60 24.42 1.36
N THR A 3 41.77 24.40 0.31
CA THR A 3 41.02 23.21 -0.14
C THR A 3 41.74 22.43 -1.23
N LEU A 4 43.01 22.74 -1.52
CA LEU A 4 43.76 22.13 -2.63
C LEU A 4 45.20 21.75 -2.22
N GLY A 5 45.47 20.44 -2.24
CA GLY A 5 46.59 19.94 -3.03
C GLY A 5 47.85 19.43 -2.34
N HIS A 6 48.10 19.71 -1.05
CA HIS A 6 49.45 19.46 -0.50
C HIS A 6 49.53 18.49 0.70
N THR A 7 48.41 17.94 1.16
CA THR A 7 48.36 16.98 2.28
C THR A 7 47.42 15.81 1.96
N PHE A 8 47.90 14.59 2.17
CA PHE A 8 47.12 13.36 2.03
C PHE A 8 46.71 12.85 3.42
N PRO A 9 45.43 12.47 3.65
CA PRO A 9 44.31 12.49 2.70
C PRO A 9 43.75 13.91 2.46
N PHE A 10 43.21 14.14 1.25
CA PHE A 10 42.62 15.44 0.86
C PHE A 10 41.47 15.90 1.77
N TYR A 11 40.72 14.95 2.34
CA TYR A 11 39.65 15.20 3.29
C TYR A 11 40.05 14.63 4.65
N VAL A 12 40.57 15.50 5.51
CA VAL A 12 40.91 15.15 6.88
C VAL A 12 39.64 15.30 7.73
N GLY A 13 39.04 14.18 8.10
CA GLY A 13 37.83 14.15 8.91
C GLY A 13 37.30 12.74 9.09
N HIS A 14 36.65 12.47 10.22
CA HIS A 14 35.95 11.20 10.41
C HIS A 14 34.79 11.09 9.42
N LYS A 15 34.72 9.97 8.70
CA LYS A 15 33.58 9.67 7.83
C LYS A 15 32.34 9.51 8.72
N PRO A 16 31.25 10.26 8.47
CA PRO A 16 30.04 10.13 9.26
C PRO A 16 29.41 8.76 9.03
N ILE A 17 28.83 8.20 10.09
CA ILE A 17 28.06 6.96 10.06
C ILE A 17 26.58 7.33 10.05
N PHE A 18 25.77 6.61 9.27
CA PHE A 18 24.35 6.88 9.22
C PHE A 18 23.67 6.43 10.54
N PRO A 19 22.87 7.29 11.19
CA PRO A 19 22.47 7.08 12.59
C PRO A 19 21.33 6.07 12.81
N VAL A 20 20.62 5.67 11.74
CA VAL A 20 19.41 4.84 11.82
C VAL A 20 19.48 3.75 10.76
N ASP A 21 18.66 2.70 10.85
CA ASP A 21 18.46 1.75 9.75
C ASP A 21 18.06 2.51 8.46
N THR A 22 18.78 2.26 7.37
CA THR A 22 18.59 2.92 6.07
C THR A 22 17.25 2.56 5.44
N THR A 23 16.79 1.32 5.58
CA THR A 23 15.50 0.87 5.05
C THR A 23 14.35 1.57 5.77
N LEU A 24 14.43 1.66 7.10
CA LEU A 24 13.47 2.40 7.91
C LEU A 24 13.49 3.89 7.55
N ALA A 25 14.68 4.50 7.42
CA ALA A 25 14.82 5.91 7.09
C ALA A 25 14.24 6.25 5.70
N VAL A 26 14.45 5.39 4.70
CA VAL A 26 13.86 5.55 3.36
C VAL A 26 12.34 5.44 3.42
N VAL A 27 11.80 4.46 4.14
CA VAL A 27 10.34 4.33 4.32
C VAL A 27 9.77 5.57 4.99
N ILE A 28 10.37 6.04 6.09
CA ILE A 28 9.96 7.28 6.77
C ILE A 28 10.01 8.47 5.82
N ALA A 29 11.08 8.63 5.04
CA ALA A 29 11.21 9.73 4.09
C ALA A 29 10.11 9.70 3.01
N ILE A 30 9.75 8.52 2.48
CA ILE A 30 8.65 8.37 1.52
C ILE A 30 7.30 8.79 2.15
N PHE A 31 7.01 8.34 3.37
CA PHE A 31 5.76 8.71 4.04
C PHE A 31 5.73 10.19 4.43
N VAL A 32 6.85 10.76 4.88
CA VAL A 32 6.96 12.20 5.23
C VAL A 32 6.84 13.08 4.00
N THR A 33 7.46 12.70 2.87
CA THR A 33 7.31 13.46 1.62
C THR A 33 5.88 13.42 1.10
N ALA A 34 5.23 12.25 1.11
CA ALA A 34 3.81 12.12 0.78
C ALA A 34 2.91 12.93 1.74
N LEU A 35 3.26 12.96 3.03
CA LEU A 35 2.54 13.74 4.03
C LEU A 35 2.64 15.24 3.75
N VAL A 36 3.85 15.74 3.48
CA VAL A 36 4.11 17.14 3.16
C VAL A 36 3.38 17.55 1.88
N THR A 37 3.37 16.71 0.84
CA THR A 37 2.63 17.01 -0.40
C THR A 37 1.13 17.09 -0.13
N PHE A 38 0.55 16.18 0.67
CA PHE A 38 -0.85 16.30 1.06
C PHE A 38 -1.14 17.56 1.90
N ILE A 39 -0.23 17.97 2.79
CA ILE A 39 -0.36 19.22 3.57
C ILE A 39 -0.37 20.43 2.62
N ILE A 40 0.45 20.44 1.57
CA ILE A 40 0.52 21.54 0.59
C ILE A 40 -0.76 21.64 -0.24
N ILE A 41 -1.40 20.51 -0.58
CA ILE A 41 -2.66 20.48 -1.34
C ILE A 41 -3.87 20.82 -0.45
N LEU A 42 -3.76 20.63 0.86
CA LEU A 42 -4.84 20.79 1.85
C LEU A 42 -5.52 22.18 1.88
N PRO A 43 -4.83 23.33 1.69
CA PRO A 43 -5.47 24.65 1.64
C PRO A 43 -6.51 24.77 0.53
N GLY A 44 -6.39 23.97 -0.54
CA GLY A 44 -7.34 23.90 -1.65
C GLY A 44 -8.63 23.13 -1.36
N ILE A 45 -8.74 22.45 -0.21
CA ILE A 45 -9.90 21.63 0.15
C ILE A 45 -10.76 22.36 1.19
N ARG A 46 -12.04 22.56 0.86
CA ARG A 46 -13.03 23.33 1.64
C ARG A 46 -13.83 22.42 2.58
N GLY A 47 -13.71 22.55 3.91
CA GLY A 47 -14.59 21.84 4.84
C GLY A 47 -14.12 21.69 6.30
N LYS A 48 -15.02 21.18 7.16
CA LYS A 48 -14.83 20.93 8.61
C LYS A 48 -14.02 19.65 8.95
N MET A 49 -13.60 18.88 7.94
CA MET A 49 -12.82 17.62 8.10
C MET A 49 -11.32 17.83 8.41
N ARG A 50 -10.86 19.09 8.47
CA ARG A 50 -9.46 19.48 8.72
C ARG A 50 -8.90 19.01 10.07
N LEU A 51 -9.73 19.00 11.12
CA LEU A 51 -9.28 18.65 12.48
C LEU A 51 -8.99 17.15 12.64
N PHE A 52 -9.86 16.29 12.10
CA PHE A 52 -9.64 14.83 12.11
C PHE A 52 -8.41 14.42 11.29
N TRP A 53 -8.10 15.15 10.21
CA TRP A 53 -6.91 14.91 9.41
C TRP A 53 -5.63 15.40 10.11
N LEU A 54 -5.64 16.60 10.68
CA LEU A 54 -4.51 17.16 11.44
C LEU A 54 -4.13 16.26 12.63
N LEU A 55 -5.13 15.68 13.33
CA LEU A 55 -4.90 14.73 14.42
C LEU A 55 -4.21 13.43 13.94
N ARG A 56 -4.61 12.91 12.77
CA ARG A 56 -3.99 11.72 12.14
C ARG A 56 -2.55 11.98 11.70
N VAL A 57 -2.25 13.20 11.29
CA VAL A 57 -0.92 13.62 10.80
C VAL A 57 0.07 13.86 11.94
N VAL A 58 -0.35 14.55 13.00
CA VAL A 58 0.51 14.88 14.15
C VAL A 58 0.88 13.63 14.97
N THR A 59 -0.06 12.69 15.12
CA THR A 59 0.20 11.40 15.80
C THR A 59 1.22 10.56 15.04
N SER A 60 1.19 10.57 13.71
CA SER A 60 2.17 9.88 12.86
C SER A 60 3.59 10.47 12.97
N LEU A 61 3.71 11.80 13.07
CA LEU A 61 5.01 12.50 13.16
C LEU A 61 5.64 12.37 14.56
N PHE A 62 4.83 12.38 15.62
CA PHE A 62 5.30 12.25 17.01
C PHE A 62 5.96 10.89 17.27
N ILE A 63 5.39 9.81 16.70
CA ILE A 63 5.95 8.45 16.83
C ILE A 63 7.35 8.37 16.20
N GLY A 64 7.61 9.08 15.10
CA GLY A 64 8.93 9.14 14.46
C GLY A 64 9.99 9.87 15.28
N ALA A 65 9.61 10.90 16.03
CA ALA A 65 10.52 11.68 16.87
C ALA A 65 10.94 10.93 18.15
N VAL A 66 10.07 10.08 18.69
CA VAL A 66 10.32 9.30 19.92
C VAL A 66 11.30 8.14 19.70
N ILE A 67 11.56 7.75 18.45
CA ILE A 67 12.44 6.60 18.10
C ILE A 67 13.93 7.02 18.00
N LEU A 68 14.24 8.31 17.99
CA LEU A 68 15.64 8.81 17.98
C LEU A 68 16.27 8.70 19.38
N GLY A 69 16.73 7.49 19.73
CA GLY A 69 17.59 7.24 20.88
C GLY A 69 19.04 7.64 20.59
N THR A 70 19.63 8.45 21.47
CA THR A 70 21.06 8.83 21.43
C THR A 70 21.96 7.67 21.86
N PRO A 71 23.12 7.45 21.24
CA PRO A 71 24.04 6.38 21.62
C PRO A 71 24.72 6.66 22.98
N VAL A 72 25.02 5.58 23.71
CA VAL A 72 25.75 5.57 24.99
C VAL A 72 27.23 5.28 24.71
N GLN A 73 28.13 6.11 25.24
CA GLN A 73 29.58 5.84 25.27
C GLN A 73 29.94 5.11 26.56
N GLN A 74 30.61 3.97 26.46
CA GLN A 74 31.24 3.31 27.61
C GLN A 74 32.57 2.65 27.19
N LEU A 75 33.64 2.94 27.96
CA LEU A 75 35.02 2.38 27.88
C LEU A 75 35.95 2.83 26.72
N ASN A 76 36.07 4.13 26.39
CA ASN A 76 37.07 4.66 25.43
C ASN A 76 37.08 4.02 24.01
N GLU A 77 36.16 3.10 23.75
CA GLU A 77 35.82 2.52 22.48
C GLU A 77 34.33 2.79 22.24
N THR A 78 33.95 3.06 21.00
CA THR A 78 32.53 3.13 20.63
C THR A 78 32.02 1.69 20.48
N ILE A 79 31.71 1.04 21.59
CA ILE A 79 31.11 -0.31 21.62
C ILE A 79 29.65 -0.17 21.19
N ASN A 80 29.43 -0.06 19.87
CA ASN A 80 28.10 0.00 19.25
C ASN A 80 28.03 -1.04 18.12
N TYR A 81 28.14 -2.32 18.50
CA TYR A 81 28.00 -3.43 17.56
C TYR A 81 26.51 -3.67 17.27
N ASN A 82 26.13 -3.56 16.01
CA ASN A 82 24.81 -3.92 15.50
C ASN A 82 25.00 -4.81 14.27
N GLU A 83 25.31 -6.07 14.51
CA GLU A 83 25.61 -7.05 13.46
C GLU A 83 24.32 -7.77 13.05
N GLU A 84 24.09 -7.90 11.74
CA GLU A 84 22.92 -8.57 11.16
C GLU A 84 23.33 -9.92 10.57
N PHE A 85 22.66 -10.99 11.01
CA PHE A 85 22.79 -12.32 10.40
C PHE A 85 21.46 -12.73 9.77
N THR A 86 21.46 -13.02 8.47
CA THR A 86 20.22 -13.20 7.72
C THR A 86 19.95 -14.67 7.38
N TRP A 87 18.72 -15.11 7.62
CA TRP A 87 18.23 -16.45 7.25
C TRP A 87 17.11 -16.39 6.19
N ARG A 88 17.12 -15.35 5.36
CA ARG A 88 16.17 -15.19 4.24
C ARG A 88 16.33 -16.33 3.21
N LEU A 89 15.28 -16.60 2.44
CA LEU A 89 15.37 -17.55 1.32
C LEU A 89 16.48 -17.09 0.35
N GLY A 90 17.40 -17.97 0.00
CA GLY A 90 18.56 -17.66 -0.85
C GLY A 90 19.80 -17.11 -0.12
N LYS A 91 19.75 -16.91 1.21
CA LYS A 91 20.93 -16.56 2.02
C LYS A 91 21.38 -17.75 2.86
N ASN A 92 22.69 -17.92 2.97
CA ASN A 92 23.30 -18.99 3.75
C ASN A 92 23.84 -18.46 5.08
N TYR A 93 23.11 -18.73 6.15
CA TYR A 93 23.47 -18.30 7.50
C TYR A 93 24.84 -18.83 7.93
N ALA A 94 25.20 -20.06 7.55
CA ALA A 94 26.47 -20.67 7.95
C ALA A 94 27.68 -19.97 7.30
N GLU A 95 27.51 -19.48 6.07
CA GLU A 95 28.55 -18.72 5.37
C GLU A 95 28.72 -17.31 5.96
N GLU A 96 27.62 -16.64 6.31
CA GLU A 96 27.67 -15.34 7.00
C GLU A 96 28.32 -15.45 8.39
N TYR A 97 28.01 -16.53 9.12
CA TYR A 97 28.66 -16.84 10.39
C TYR A 97 30.17 -17.11 10.24
N ALA A 98 30.59 -17.88 9.23
CA ALA A 98 32.00 -18.13 8.96
C ALA A 98 32.77 -16.82 8.67
N LYS A 99 32.20 -15.93 7.85
CA LYS A 99 32.77 -14.60 7.57
C LYS A 99 32.85 -13.73 8.83
N ALA A 100 31.86 -13.81 9.72
CA ALA A 100 31.87 -13.09 10.98
C ALA A 100 32.98 -13.60 11.94
N MET A 101 33.25 -14.91 11.94
CA MET A 101 34.38 -15.48 12.68
C MET A 101 35.73 -15.03 12.09
N GLU A 102 35.87 -15.05 10.77
CA GLU A 102 37.09 -14.56 10.08
C GLU A 102 37.34 -13.06 10.34
N LYS A 103 36.26 -12.27 10.44
CA LYS A 103 36.32 -10.84 10.79
C LYS A 103 36.77 -10.60 12.24
N GLY A 104 36.68 -11.60 13.12
CA GLY A 104 37.04 -11.48 14.53
C GLY A 104 36.05 -10.64 15.35
N LEU A 105 34.74 -10.86 15.17
CA LEU A 105 33.71 -10.22 15.99
C LEU A 105 33.83 -10.59 17.48
N PRO A 106 33.34 -9.74 18.40
CA PRO A 106 33.46 -10.00 19.82
C PRO A 106 32.69 -11.27 20.24
N ASP A 107 33.24 -12.01 21.19
CA ASP A 107 32.74 -13.33 21.64
C ASP A 107 31.23 -13.36 21.95
N PRO A 108 30.61 -12.36 22.61
CA PRO A 108 29.17 -12.37 22.86
C PRO A 108 28.32 -12.37 21.59
N VAL A 109 28.78 -11.70 20.53
CA VAL A 109 28.07 -11.65 19.24
C VAL A 109 28.18 -12.99 18.53
N LEU A 110 29.38 -13.58 18.50
CA LEU A 110 29.60 -14.89 17.90
C LEU A 110 28.84 -16.01 18.64
N TYR A 111 28.84 -15.98 19.97
CA TYR A 111 28.07 -16.93 20.79
C TYR A 111 26.57 -16.89 20.47
N LEU A 112 26.00 -15.69 20.38
CA LEU A 112 24.59 -15.53 20.02
C LEU A 112 24.33 -16.00 18.58
N ALA A 113 25.20 -15.66 17.64
CA ALA A 113 25.07 -16.08 16.24
C ALA A 113 25.14 -17.62 16.10
N GLU A 114 26.03 -18.28 16.85
CA GLU A 114 26.16 -19.74 16.85
C GLU A 114 24.85 -20.43 17.26
N LYS A 115 24.10 -19.87 18.23
CA LYS A 115 22.81 -20.43 18.67
C LYS A 115 21.73 -20.41 17.59
N PHE A 116 21.84 -19.52 16.60
CA PHE A 116 20.92 -19.46 15.45
C PHE A 116 21.47 -20.17 14.22
N THR A 117 22.55 -20.95 14.34
CA THR A 117 23.04 -21.78 13.23
C THR A 117 22.11 -22.98 12.98
N PRO A 118 22.03 -23.47 11.72
CA PRO A 118 21.20 -24.62 11.37
C PRO A 118 21.55 -25.91 12.14
N ASN A 119 22.81 -26.08 12.52
CA ASN A 119 23.32 -27.27 13.19
C ASN A 119 23.27 -27.18 14.73
N SER A 120 22.75 -26.08 15.27
CA SER A 120 22.69 -25.87 16.72
C SER A 120 21.69 -26.85 17.38
N PRO A 121 22.00 -27.36 18.59
CA PRO A 121 21.13 -28.33 19.28
C PRO A 121 19.77 -27.75 19.71
N CYS A 122 19.64 -26.42 19.73
CA CYS A 122 18.40 -25.76 20.17
C CYS A 122 17.33 -25.66 19.07
N GLY A 123 17.68 -25.90 17.80
CA GLY A 123 16.72 -25.87 16.69
C GLY A 123 16.02 -24.53 16.44
N LEU A 124 16.51 -23.41 17.03
CA LEU A 124 15.92 -22.08 16.88
C LEU A 124 15.89 -21.64 15.41
N HIS A 125 16.96 -21.92 14.65
CA HIS A 125 17.09 -21.51 13.25
C HIS A 125 15.88 -21.92 12.40
N GLY A 126 15.48 -23.19 12.47
CA GLY A 126 14.39 -23.72 11.64
C GLY A 126 13.06 -23.05 11.93
N GLN A 127 12.71 -22.93 13.22
CA GLN A 127 11.43 -22.34 13.65
C GLN A 127 11.36 -20.84 13.35
N TYR A 128 12.40 -20.07 13.69
CA TYR A 128 12.43 -18.63 13.42
C TYR A 128 12.46 -18.30 11.93
N ARG A 129 13.15 -19.12 11.13
CA ARG A 129 13.18 -18.97 9.68
C ARG A 129 11.79 -19.21 9.07
N LEU A 130 11.11 -20.27 9.50
CA LEU A 130 9.75 -20.60 9.03
C LEU A 130 8.75 -19.53 9.46
N ALA A 131 8.76 -19.17 10.74
CA ALA A 131 7.91 -18.13 11.32
C ALA A 131 8.09 -16.80 10.59
N GLY A 132 9.35 -16.36 10.42
CA GLY A 132 9.68 -15.11 9.74
C GLY A 132 9.25 -15.10 8.27
N HIS A 133 9.41 -16.22 7.56
CA HIS A 133 9.02 -16.32 6.15
C HIS A 133 7.50 -16.17 5.96
N TYR A 134 6.70 -16.93 6.71
CA TYR A 134 5.24 -16.83 6.60
C TYR A 134 4.69 -15.51 7.13
N THR A 135 5.25 -14.97 8.22
CA THR A 135 4.85 -13.65 8.74
C THR A 135 5.13 -12.57 7.70
N SER A 136 6.31 -12.59 7.06
CA SER A 136 6.64 -11.67 5.97
C SER A 136 5.67 -11.79 4.80
N ALA A 137 5.36 -13.02 4.37
CA ALA A 137 4.39 -13.25 3.29
C ALA A 137 2.99 -12.70 3.65
N MET A 138 2.50 -12.94 4.86
CA MET A 138 1.20 -12.40 5.31
C MET A 138 1.19 -10.88 5.39
N LEU A 139 2.29 -10.25 5.82
CA LEU A 139 2.43 -8.79 5.82
C LEU A 139 2.45 -8.19 4.41
N TRP A 140 3.07 -8.87 3.43
CA TRP A 140 3.01 -8.47 2.02
C TRP A 140 1.59 -8.57 1.45
N VAL A 141 0.86 -9.64 1.77
CA VAL A 141 -0.55 -9.77 1.38
C VAL A 141 -1.40 -8.69 2.04
N ALA A 142 -1.16 -8.40 3.33
CA ALA A 142 -1.84 -7.31 4.03
C ALA A 142 -1.56 -5.95 3.38
N PHE A 143 -0.30 -5.69 2.98
CA PHE A 143 0.07 -4.45 2.28
C PHE A 143 -0.65 -4.33 0.93
N LEU A 144 -0.75 -5.42 0.16
CA LEU A 144 -1.50 -5.44 -1.09
C LEU A 144 -3.00 -5.16 -0.85
N CYS A 145 -3.62 -5.82 0.13
CA CYS A 145 -5.01 -5.58 0.52
C CYS A 145 -5.23 -4.12 0.97
N TRP A 146 -4.27 -3.52 1.67
CA TRP A 146 -4.33 -2.12 2.07
C TRP A 146 -4.27 -1.18 0.85
N LEU A 147 -3.39 -1.44 -0.11
CA LEU A 147 -3.35 -0.66 -1.36
C LEU A 147 -4.68 -0.74 -2.12
N LEU A 148 -5.21 -1.96 -2.29
CA LEU A 148 -6.53 -2.19 -2.89
C LEU A 148 -7.64 -1.45 -2.13
N ALA A 149 -7.62 -1.47 -0.79
CA ALA A 149 -8.58 -0.73 0.02
C ALA A 149 -8.51 0.78 -0.27
N ASN A 150 -7.32 1.38 -0.34
CA ASN A 150 -7.17 2.80 -0.67
C ASN A 150 -7.70 3.14 -2.07
N VAL A 151 -7.41 2.30 -3.08
CA VAL A 151 -7.94 2.49 -4.44
C VAL A 151 -9.46 2.41 -4.45
N MET A 152 -10.05 1.39 -3.81
CA MET A 152 -11.50 1.20 -3.78
C MET A 152 -12.24 2.28 -2.99
N LEU A 153 -11.62 2.83 -1.93
CA LEU A 153 -12.17 3.96 -1.17
C LEU A 153 -12.14 5.28 -1.94
N SER A 154 -11.28 5.41 -2.96
CA SER A 154 -11.27 6.58 -3.85
C SER A 154 -12.38 6.56 -4.90
N MET A 155 -12.88 5.36 -5.22
CA MET A 155 -14.02 5.13 -6.11
C MET A 155 -15.33 5.10 -5.30
N PRO A 156 -16.52 5.27 -5.90
CA PRO A 156 -17.81 5.22 -5.19
C PRO A 156 -18.18 3.83 -4.62
N VAL A 157 -17.22 2.90 -4.54
CA VAL A 157 -17.37 1.49 -4.21
C VAL A 157 -16.91 1.23 -2.76
N LEU A 158 -17.51 1.97 -1.82
CA LEU A 158 -17.13 2.04 -0.40
C LEU A 158 -17.23 0.71 0.36
N VAL A 159 -18.18 -0.15 -0.03
CA VAL A 159 -18.46 -1.43 0.66
C VAL A 159 -17.28 -2.39 0.54
N TYR A 160 -16.76 -2.52 -0.69
CA TYR A 160 -15.62 -3.39 -0.96
C TYR A 160 -14.32 -2.82 -0.38
N GLY A 161 -14.17 -1.49 -0.35
CA GLY A 161 -13.07 -0.84 0.39
C GLY A 161 -13.07 -1.19 1.88
N GLY A 162 -14.23 -1.20 2.52
CA GLY A 162 -14.38 -1.64 3.92
C GLY A 162 -14.04 -3.13 4.12
N HIS A 163 -14.47 -4.01 3.21
CA HIS A 163 -14.11 -5.43 3.26
C HIS A 163 -12.62 -5.69 3.05
N MET A 164 -11.96 -4.95 2.15
CA MET A 164 -10.50 -5.05 1.95
C MET A 164 -9.71 -4.53 3.15
N LEU A 165 -10.23 -3.52 3.87
CA LEU A 165 -9.63 -3.04 5.11
C LEU A 165 -9.77 -4.07 6.26
N LEU A 166 -10.89 -4.79 6.34
CA LEU A 166 -11.05 -5.94 7.23
C LEU A 166 -10.05 -7.06 6.89
N ALA A 167 -9.95 -7.42 5.60
CA ALA A 167 -8.99 -8.43 5.15
C ALA A 167 -7.55 -8.05 5.51
N THR A 168 -7.18 -6.78 5.36
CA THR A 168 -5.87 -6.25 5.79
C THR A 168 -5.61 -6.50 7.27
N GLY A 169 -6.56 -6.16 8.14
CA GLY A 169 -6.45 -6.39 9.58
C GLY A 169 -6.35 -7.87 9.93
N LEU A 170 -7.13 -8.72 9.26
CA LEU A 170 -7.10 -10.17 9.43
C LEU A 170 -5.72 -10.76 9.07
N PHE A 171 -5.13 -10.37 7.93
CA PHE A 171 -3.80 -10.86 7.54
C PHE A 171 -2.69 -10.39 8.49
N GLN A 172 -2.78 -9.17 9.04
CA GLN A 172 -1.83 -8.71 10.07
C GLN A 172 -1.93 -9.56 11.36
N LEU A 173 -3.15 -9.83 11.84
CA LEU A 173 -3.37 -10.67 13.02
C LEU A 173 -2.97 -12.12 12.77
N LEU A 174 -3.24 -12.66 11.59
CA LEU A 174 -2.82 -14.00 11.21
C LEU A 174 -1.29 -14.12 11.15
N GLY A 175 -0.59 -13.11 10.63
CA GLY A 175 0.87 -13.06 10.66
C GLY A 175 1.41 -13.11 12.10
N LEU A 176 0.82 -12.34 13.01
CA LEU A 176 1.19 -12.37 14.44
C LEU A 176 0.91 -13.70 15.11
N LEU A 177 -0.23 -14.31 14.78
CA LEU A 177 -0.60 -15.64 15.28
C LEU A 177 0.42 -16.69 14.82
N LEU A 178 0.79 -16.70 13.54
CA LEU A 178 1.81 -17.60 13.00
C LEU A 178 3.18 -17.39 13.66
N PHE A 179 3.60 -16.15 13.87
CA PHE A 179 4.84 -15.85 14.58
C PHE A 179 4.80 -16.31 16.04
N SER A 180 3.72 -15.99 16.76
CA SER A 180 3.56 -16.33 18.17
C SER A 180 3.47 -17.84 18.39
N THR A 181 2.69 -18.56 17.56
CA THR A 181 2.59 -20.01 17.65
C THR A 181 3.92 -20.69 17.34
N ALA A 182 4.58 -20.33 16.23
CA ALA A 182 5.86 -20.92 15.87
C ALA A 182 6.97 -20.64 16.89
N THR A 183 6.98 -19.45 17.50
CA THR A 183 7.94 -19.13 18.58
C THR A 183 7.59 -19.85 19.89
N SER A 184 6.31 -20.01 20.23
CA SER A 184 5.88 -20.74 21.43
C SER A 184 6.16 -22.25 21.35
N LEU A 185 6.19 -22.82 20.14
CA LEU A 185 6.53 -24.23 19.92
C LEU A 185 8.04 -24.52 20.02
N THR A 186 8.89 -23.49 20.18
CA THR A 186 10.33 -23.71 20.31
C THR A 186 10.70 -24.30 21.68
N PRO A 187 11.62 -25.27 21.74
CA PRO A 187 12.10 -25.78 23.02
C PRO A 187 12.87 -24.69 23.78
N PRO A 188 12.85 -24.71 25.13
CA PRO A 188 13.54 -23.69 25.92
C PRO A 188 15.04 -23.75 25.68
N CYS A 189 15.58 -22.71 25.03
CA CYS A 189 17.01 -22.54 24.82
C CYS A 189 17.56 -21.53 25.82
N ALA A 190 18.34 -21.99 26.80
CA ALA A 190 18.98 -21.10 27.75
C ALA A 190 20.16 -20.36 27.07
N LEU A 191 20.06 -19.03 27.02
CA LEU A 191 21.11 -18.14 26.52
C LEU A 191 21.88 -17.59 27.72
N HIS A 192 23.11 -18.06 27.93
CA HIS A 192 23.95 -17.63 29.04
C HIS A 192 25.08 -16.73 28.52
N LEU A 193 25.15 -15.50 29.03
CA LEU A 193 26.25 -14.57 28.77
C LEU A 193 26.97 -14.33 30.10
N GLY A 194 28.05 -15.07 30.34
CA GLY A 194 28.75 -15.08 31.62
C GLY A 194 27.82 -15.54 32.76
N THR A 195 27.52 -14.64 33.70
CA THR A 195 26.64 -14.93 34.85
C THR A 195 25.16 -14.56 34.61
N ALA A 196 24.83 -13.92 33.49
CA ALA A 196 23.48 -13.46 33.18
C ALA A 196 22.77 -14.39 32.18
N THR A 197 21.46 -14.57 32.35
CA THR A 197 20.58 -15.24 31.38
C THR A 197 19.83 -14.23 30.53
N LEU A 198 19.85 -14.43 29.21
CA LEU A 198 19.11 -13.58 28.28
C LEU A 198 17.74 -14.20 27.99
N HIS A 199 16.68 -13.50 28.41
CA HIS A 199 15.30 -13.86 28.10
C HIS A 199 14.77 -12.97 26.98
N THR A 200 14.24 -13.59 25.93
CA THR A 200 13.64 -12.88 24.80
C THR A 200 12.16 -12.65 25.06
N HIS A 201 11.69 -11.44 24.78
CA HIS A 201 10.28 -11.05 24.86
C HIS A 201 9.82 -10.48 23.52
N HIS A 202 8.50 -10.40 23.32
CA HIS A 202 7.94 -9.78 22.12
C HIS A 202 8.30 -8.29 22.06
N GLY A 203 9.02 -7.90 21.01
CA GLY A 203 9.50 -6.54 20.80
C GLY A 203 8.41 -5.57 20.31
N PRO A 204 8.76 -4.29 20.11
CA PRO A 204 7.81 -3.24 19.72
C PRO A 204 7.08 -3.51 18.39
N ALA A 205 7.76 -4.11 17.41
CA ALA A 205 7.15 -4.43 16.12
C ALA A 205 5.90 -5.32 16.26
N PHE A 206 5.95 -6.30 17.18
CA PHE A 206 4.81 -7.18 17.47
C PHE A 206 3.59 -6.38 17.95
N TRP A 207 3.80 -5.49 18.92
CA TRP A 207 2.74 -4.64 19.48
C TRP A 207 2.22 -3.61 18.49
N ILE A 208 3.10 -3.01 17.68
CA ILE A 208 2.69 -2.08 16.62
C ILE A 208 1.78 -2.81 15.62
N THR A 209 2.19 -3.97 15.11
CA THR A 209 1.35 -4.75 14.19
C THR A 209 0.03 -5.19 14.82
N LEU A 210 0.01 -5.48 16.13
CA LEU A 210 -1.22 -5.84 16.84
C LEU A 210 -2.19 -4.66 16.89
N THR A 211 -1.69 -3.49 17.28
CA THR A 211 -2.50 -2.27 17.35
C THR A 211 -3.01 -1.83 15.98
N THR A 212 -2.17 -1.90 14.94
CA THR A 212 -2.60 -1.56 13.56
C THR A 212 -3.61 -2.57 13.02
N GLY A 213 -3.41 -3.86 13.31
CA GLY A 213 -4.32 -4.91 12.87
C GLY A 213 -5.71 -4.76 13.49
N LEU A 214 -5.78 -4.52 14.80
CA LEU A 214 -7.03 -4.24 15.52
C LEU A 214 -7.69 -2.96 15.02
N LEU A 215 -6.92 -1.89 14.77
CA LEU A 215 -7.45 -0.65 14.22
C LEU A 215 -8.08 -0.85 12.83
N CYS A 216 -7.40 -1.57 11.93
CA CYS A 216 -7.94 -1.91 10.60
C CYS A 216 -9.23 -2.75 10.72
N MET A 217 -9.29 -3.71 11.63
CA MET A 217 -10.49 -4.50 11.90
C MET A 217 -11.66 -3.65 12.40
N LEU A 218 -11.40 -2.76 13.38
CA LEU A 218 -12.43 -1.87 13.93
C LEU A 218 -12.97 -0.90 12.88
N LEU A 219 -12.08 -0.28 12.09
CA LEU A 219 -12.48 0.64 11.02
C LEU A 219 -13.27 -0.07 9.92
N GLY A 220 -12.81 -1.23 9.48
CA GLY A 220 -13.51 -2.01 8.46
C GLY A 220 -14.89 -2.49 8.91
N LEU A 221 -15.02 -2.90 10.18
CA LEU A 221 -16.30 -3.32 10.76
C LEU A 221 -17.25 -2.13 10.91
N ALA A 222 -16.76 -0.99 11.40
CA ALA A 222 -17.54 0.23 11.51
C ALA A 222 -18.08 0.69 10.14
N MET A 223 -17.27 0.60 9.08
CA MET A 223 -17.72 0.89 7.71
C MET A 223 -18.80 -0.08 7.23
N ALA A 224 -18.65 -1.38 7.50
CA ALA A 224 -19.64 -2.39 7.13
C ALA A 224 -20.97 -2.17 7.88
N VAL A 225 -20.93 -1.89 9.19
CA VAL A 225 -22.12 -1.59 10.01
C VAL A 225 -22.78 -0.29 9.56
N ALA A 226 -22.01 0.77 9.33
CA ALA A 226 -22.53 2.05 8.88
C ALA A 226 -23.21 1.94 7.51
N HIS A 227 -22.69 1.08 6.62
CA HIS A 227 -23.34 0.76 5.35
C HIS A 227 -24.70 0.07 5.55
N ARG A 228 -24.82 -0.86 6.51
CA ARG A 228 -26.09 -1.54 6.84
C ARG A 228 -27.11 -0.61 7.47
N MET A 229 -26.67 0.33 8.31
CA MET A 229 -27.57 1.21 9.07
C MET A 229 -28.04 2.42 8.25
N GLN A 230 -27.14 3.10 7.51
CA GLN A 230 -27.47 4.32 6.75
C GLN A 230 -26.65 4.45 5.46
N PRO A 231 -27.00 3.72 4.38
CA PRO A 231 -26.26 3.76 3.12
C PRO A 231 -26.28 5.15 2.49
N GLN A 232 -27.36 5.92 2.67
CA GLN A 232 -27.53 7.25 2.10
C GLN A 232 -26.63 8.30 2.77
N ARG A 233 -26.44 8.25 4.10
CA ARG A 233 -25.57 9.20 4.82
C ARG A 233 -24.09 8.91 4.62
N LEU A 234 -23.72 7.64 4.46
CA LEU A 234 -22.33 7.25 4.16
C LEU A 234 -21.93 7.70 2.75
N LYS A 235 -22.80 7.51 1.76
CA LYS A 235 -22.62 8.06 0.41
C LYS A 235 -22.57 9.59 0.43
N ALA A 236 -23.45 10.25 1.18
CA ALA A 236 -23.42 11.70 1.31
C ALA A 236 -22.12 12.21 1.95
N PHE A 237 -21.59 11.57 3.00
CA PHE A 237 -20.34 11.99 3.64
C PHE A 237 -19.13 11.92 2.70
N PHE A 238 -19.03 10.86 1.90
CA PHE A 238 -17.94 10.70 0.94
C PHE A 238 -18.14 11.54 -0.34
N ASN A 239 -19.37 11.59 -0.90
CA ASN A 239 -19.68 12.39 -2.10
C ASN A 239 -19.71 13.90 -1.83
N GLN A 240 -20.05 14.35 -0.62
CA GLN A 240 -20.01 15.77 -0.25
C GLN A 240 -18.57 16.32 -0.19
N SER A 241 -17.55 15.46 -0.25
CA SER A 241 -16.16 15.89 -0.51
C SER A 241 -15.90 16.26 -1.99
N THR A 242 -16.75 15.82 -2.92
CA THR A 242 -16.60 16.04 -4.38
C THR A 242 -17.67 16.95 -4.99
N GLY A 243 -18.72 17.32 -4.25
CA GLY A 243 -19.80 18.14 -4.77
C GLY A 243 -20.34 19.10 -3.73
N LYS A 244 -19.89 20.35 -3.80
CA LYS A 244 -20.56 21.47 -3.14
C LYS A 244 -20.63 22.66 -4.08
N ASP A 245 -21.30 22.46 -5.20
CA ASP A 245 -22.06 23.52 -5.85
C ASP A 245 -23.52 23.41 -5.36
N PRO A 246 -24.08 24.45 -4.73
CA PRO A 246 -25.43 24.40 -4.22
C PRO A 246 -26.47 24.69 -5.32
N SER A 247 -27.70 24.29 -5.00
CA SER A 247 -28.98 24.54 -5.69
C SER A 247 -29.27 23.76 -6.97
N LEU A 248 -29.93 22.60 -6.81
CA LEU A 248 -31.24 22.43 -7.42
C LEU A 248 -32.10 21.45 -6.61
N GLU A 249 -33.24 21.96 -6.19
CA GLU A 249 -34.28 21.30 -5.41
C GLU A 249 -34.90 20.17 -6.24
N TRP A 250 -34.92 18.95 -5.68
CA TRP A 250 -35.53 17.79 -6.34
C TRP A 250 -37.04 17.81 -6.09
N ASN A 251 -37.82 18.16 -7.12
CA ASN A 251 -39.27 18.07 -7.12
C ASN A 251 -39.67 16.71 -7.72
N PRO A 252 -40.45 15.86 -7.02
CA PRO A 252 -40.65 14.47 -7.42
C PRO A 252 -41.87 14.31 -8.33
N GLU A 253 -41.88 14.94 -9.49
CA GLU A 253 -42.76 14.54 -10.60
C GLU A 253 -42.03 14.76 -11.92
N GLU A 254 -41.54 13.67 -12.51
CA GLU A 254 -41.39 13.46 -13.97
C GLU A 254 -40.63 12.13 -14.18
N GLY A 255 -41.35 11.03 -13.97
CA GLY A 255 -40.98 9.75 -14.57
C GLY A 255 -41.42 9.75 -16.02
N GLY A 256 -40.50 10.03 -16.94
CA GLY A 256 -40.80 10.06 -18.37
C GLY A 256 -39.55 9.86 -19.22
N LEU A 257 -39.33 8.63 -19.67
CA LEU A 257 -38.43 8.27 -20.78
C LEU A 257 -38.58 9.26 -21.93
N LEU A 258 -37.53 9.98 -22.33
CA LEU A 258 -37.49 10.58 -23.68
C LEU A 258 -36.09 10.53 -24.32
N SER A 259 -36.08 9.74 -25.39
CA SER A 259 -35.10 9.60 -26.46
C SER A 259 -34.78 10.95 -27.15
N PRO A 260 -33.63 11.12 -27.84
CA PRO A 260 -33.27 12.38 -28.47
C PRO A 260 -34.14 12.70 -29.70
N ARG A 261 -34.80 13.86 -29.70
CA ARG A 261 -35.68 14.33 -30.78
C ARG A 261 -34.89 15.18 -31.78
N TYR A 262 -34.89 14.76 -33.04
CA TYR A 262 -34.35 15.50 -34.19
C TYR A 262 -35.19 16.76 -34.46
N ARG A 263 -34.53 17.88 -34.76
CA ARG A 263 -35.14 19.19 -35.04
C ARG A 263 -35.69 19.21 -36.48
N SER A 264 -36.98 19.47 -36.64
CA SER A 264 -37.59 19.84 -37.93
C SER A 264 -38.12 21.27 -37.84
N THR A 265 -37.66 22.12 -38.75
CA THR A 265 -38.03 23.52 -38.88
C THR A 265 -39.22 23.63 -39.82
N ALA A 266 -40.32 24.24 -39.40
CA ALA A 266 -41.39 24.64 -40.30
C ALA A 266 -41.97 25.96 -39.81
N GLU A 267 -41.72 27.02 -40.59
CA GLU A 267 -42.52 28.25 -40.59
C GLU A 267 -42.53 28.73 -42.04
N GLY A 268 -43.70 28.70 -42.66
CA GLY A 268 -43.90 29.12 -44.05
C GLY A 268 -44.77 30.39 -44.11
N PRO A 269 -44.69 31.17 -45.20
CA PRO A 269 -45.75 32.09 -45.60
C PRO A 269 -46.57 31.57 -46.80
N GLU A 270 -47.77 32.13 -46.91
CA GLU A 270 -48.95 31.82 -47.77
C GLU A 270 -48.75 31.79 -49.31
N PRO A 271 -49.74 31.25 -50.06
CA PRO A 271 -49.60 30.70 -51.41
C PRO A 271 -49.80 31.73 -52.54
N GLN A 272 -49.18 31.45 -53.70
CA GLN A 272 -49.54 32.08 -54.98
C GLN A 272 -49.75 31.00 -56.05
N ASP A 273 -50.83 31.20 -56.81
CA ASP A 273 -51.40 30.34 -57.85
C ASP A 273 -50.63 30.39 -59.19
N ILE A 274 -50.95 29.43 -60.09
CA ILE A 274 -50.90 29.42 -61.58
C ILE A 274 -50.08 28.24 -62.20
N PRO A 275 -50.53 27.61 -63.33
CA PRO A 275 -50.63 26.14 -63.45
C PRO A 275 -49.83 25.48 -64.60
N LEU A 276 -49.97 24.14 -64.69
CA LEU A 276 -49.76 23.20 -65.82
C LEU A 276 -48.34 23.02 -66.41
N SER A 277 -47.86 21.78 -66.44
CA SER A 277 -47.61 21.03 -67.71
C SER A 277 -47.17 19.58 -67.44
N GLU A 278 -47.73 18.66 -68.23
CA GLU A 278 -47.23 17.29 -68.48
C GLU A 278 -45.82 17.30 -69.09
N ALA A 279 -45.04 16.24 -68.84
CA ALA A 279 -44.18 15.59 -69.83
C ALA A 279 -43.78 14.17 -69.37
N SER A 280 -44.07 13.21 -70.26
CA SER A 280 -43.47 11.87 -70.41
C SER A 280 -41.97 12.01 -70.75
N SER A 281 -41.08 11.03 -70.94
CA SER A 281 -41.02 9.57 -71.17
C SER A 281 -39.53 9.28 -71.45
N GLU A 282 -39.04 8.05 -71.18
CA GLU A 282 -38.04 7.26 -71.97
C GLU A 282 -37.35 6.23 -71.04
N ALA A 283 -37.68 4.93 -71.14
CA ALA A 283 -37.19 3.88 -72.07
C ALA A 283 -35.88 3.21 -71.55
N TRP A 284 -35.90 1.97 -71.03
CA TRP A 284 -35.97 0.63 -71.67
C TRP A 284 -34.64 0.12 -72.26
N CYS A 285 -34.09 -0.97 -71.70
CA CYS A 285 -33.29 -1.98 -72.43
C CYS A 285 -33.39 -3.37 -71.76
N LYS A 286 -33.90 -4.34 -72.53
CA LYS A 286 -33.91 -5.83 -72.39
C LYS A 286 -32.47 -6.40 -72.51
N GLU A 287 -32.13 -7.70 -72.36
CA GLU A 287 -32.80 -8.98 -72.63
C GLU A 287 -31.98 -10.15 -72.05
N GLU A 288 -32.60 -11.33 -71.86
CA GLU A 288 -31.95 -12.62 -71.59
C GLU A 288 -31.75 -13.48 -72.87
N HIS A 289 -30.72 -14.34 -72.81
CA HIS A 289 -30.22 -15.47 -73.63
C HIS A 289 -30.94 -16.07 -74.87
N HIS A 290 -30.12 -16.57 -75.83
CA HIS A 290 -30.22 -17.97 -76.32
C HIS A 290 -29.00 -18.51 -77.15
N ARG A 291 -28.68 -19.81 -76.87
CA ARG A 291 -28.14 -20.93 -77.70
C ARG A 291 -26.63 -21.14 -77.96
N GLU A 292 -26.11 -22.24 -77.40
CA GLU A 292 -25.75 -23.54 -78.05
C GLU A 292 -24.81 -23.57 -79.29
N PRO A 293 -24.04 -24.66 -79.52
CA PRO A 293 -24.63 -25.82 -80.21
C PRO A 293 -24.13 -27.23 -79.82
N ASP A 294 -25.10 -28.15 -79.77
CA ASP A 294 -25.23 -29.49 -80.34
C ASP A 294 -24.06 -30.48 -80.61
N CYS A 295 -24.28 -31.67 -80.04
CA CYS A 295 -24.28 -33.03 -80.63
C CYS A 295 -22.98 -33.76 -81.07
N ALA A 296 -22.71 -34.81 -80.25
CA ALA A 296 -22.34 -36.19 -80.60
C ALA A 296 -21.00 -36.50 -81.29
N LEU A 297 -20.07 -37.05 -80.49
CA LEU A 297 -19.57 -38.43 -80.61
C LEU A 297 -18.98 -38.89 -79.27
#